data_AF-A0A924T5C1-F1
#
_entry.id   AF-A0A924T5C1-F1
#
_cell.length_a   1.000
_cell.length_b   1.000
_cell.length_c   1.000
_cell.angle_alpha   90.00
_cell.angle_beta   90.00
_cell.angle_gamma   90.00
#
_symmetry.space_group_name_H-M   'P 1'
#
loop_
_entity.id
_entity.type
_entity.pdbx_description
1 polymer ?
#
loop_
_entity_poly.entity_id
_entity_poly.type
_entity_poly.pdbx_seq_one_letter_code
_entity_poly.pdbx_strand_id
1 'polypeptide(L)'
;MNSTDKTPPQVATLPSAKGKSSPRLPHEHDESADSQTSEPRPEMKQAHADLERGLVDTDRSPVTDELYNRTLKSGKPTGGQAKPRR
;
A
#
# COMPACT_ATOMS: atom_id res chain seq x y z
N MET A 1 32.56 -0.71 2.14
CA MET A 1 31.18 -1.15 1.90
C MET A 1 30.32 -0.53 2.99
N ASN A 2 29.79 0.67 2.78
CA ASN A 2 28.96 1.34 3.78
C ASN A 2 27.63 1.68 3.11
N SER A 3 26.64 0.81 3.32
CA SER A 3 25.26 1.05 2.92
C SER A 3 24.77 2.29 3.64
N THR A 4 24.45 3.33 2.87
CA THR A 4 23.78 4.52 3.38
C THR A 4 22.39 4.14 3.84
N ASP A 5 22.16 4.08 5.16
CA ASP A 5 20.82 4.06 5.72
C ASP A 5 20.09 5.32 5.27
N LYS A 6 19.28 5.18 4.23
CA LYS A 6 18.35 6.21 3.73
C LYS A 6 17.20 6.32 4.72
N THR A 7 17.46 6.82 5.92
CA THR A 7 16.39 7.30 6.80
C THR A 7 15.82 8.54 6.12
N PRO A 8 14.55 8.55 5.68
CA PRO A 8 13.96 9.77 5.14
C PRO A 8 14.02 10.87 6.21
N PRO A 9 14.29 12.14 5.85
CA PRO A 9 14.32 13.21 6.82
C PRO A 9 12.96 13.29 7.50
N GLN A 10 12.91 12.95 8.78
CA GLN A 10 11.71 13.11 9.58
C GLN A 10 11.47 14.60 9.76
N VAL A 11 10.50 15.15 9.03
CA VAL A 11 10.06 16.53 9.19
C VAL A 11 9.29 16.64 10.52
N ALA A 12 10.01 16.95 11.58
CA ALA A 12 9.42 17.15 12.90
C ALA A 12 8.75 18.54 12.95
N THR A 13 7.42 18.58 12.79
CA THR A 13 6.64 19.79 13.04
C THR A 13 6.52 19.98 14.55
N LEU A 14 7.34 20.86 15.12
CA LEU A 14 7.29 21.20 16.54
C LEU A 14 6.31 22.37 16.76
N PRO A 15 5.34 22.27 17.68
CA PRO A 15 4.50 23.41 18.02
C PRO A 15 5.35 24.43 18.80
N SER A 16 5.34 25.69 18.35
CA SER A 16 5.99 26.78 19.07
C SER A 16 4.94 27.82 19.44
N ALA A 17 4.62 27.90 20.73
CA ALA A 17 3.82 28.99 21.27
C ALA A 17 4.79 30.01 21.90
N LYS A 18 4.91 31.20 21.30
CA LYS A 18 5.83 32.27 21.78
C LYS A 18 7.28 31.78 21.99
N GLY A 19 7.79 30.93 21.10
CA GLY A 19 9.19 30.47 21.16
C GLY A 19 9.48 29.47 22.27
N LYS A 20 8.46 28.95 22.96
CA LYS A 20 8.58 27.90 23.97
C LYS A 20 7.92 26.63 23.45
N SER A 21 8.57 25.49 23.68
CA SER A 21 7.98 24.18 23.44
C SER A 21 6.75 24.05 24.33
N SER A 22 5.59 23.90 23.71
CA SER A 22 4.32 23.61 24.37
C SER A 22 3.86 22.22 23.95
N PRO A 23 3.09 21.51 24.79
CA PRO A 23 2.43 20.27 24.35
C PRO A 23 1.57 20.52 23.10
N ARG A 24 1.70 19.66 22.09
CA ARG A 24 0.89 19.70 20.86
C ARG A 24 -0.58 19.52 21.20
N LEU A 25 -1.46 20.18 20.43
CA LEU A 25 -2.90 19.94 20.51
C LEU A 25 -3.25 18.53 19.99
N PRO A 26 -4.42 17.97 20.32
CA PRO A 26 -4.80 16.62 19.87
C PRO A 26 -4.76 16.44 18.34
N HIS A 27 -5.29 17.42 17.59
CA HIS A 27 -5.28 17.40 16.13
C HIS A 27 -3.89 17.61 15.52
N GLU A 28 -2.92 18.15 16.28
CA GLU A 28 -1.52 18.27 15.84
C GLU A 28 -0.75 16.97 16.12
N HIS A 29 -1.10 16.22 17.17
CA HIS A 29 -0.50 14.92 17.45
C HIS A 29 -0.83 13.89 16.36
N ASP A 30 -2.07 13.83 15.91
CA ASP A 30 -2.51 12.82 14.93
C ASP A 30 -1.79 12.97 13.57
N GLU A 31 -1.43 14.19 13.19
CA GLU A 31 -0.74 14.50 11.93
C GLU A 31 0.80 14.50 12.05
N SER A 32 1.35 14.27 13.24
CA SER A 32 2.81 14.32 13.45
C SER A 32 3.50 13.00 13.05
N ALA A 33 4.65 13.11 12.39
CA ALA A 33 5.41 11.95 11.91
C ALA A 33 5.97 11.05 13.03
N ASP A 34 6.27 11.63 14.19
CA ASP A 34 6.73 10.92 15.39
C ASP A 34 5.63 10.09 16.06
N SER A 35 4.36 10.45 15.90
CA SER A 35 3.20 9.65 16.35
C SER A 35 3.04 8.34 15.57
N GLN A 36 3.73 8.18 14.43
CA GLN A 36 3.68 6.97 13.61
C GLN A 36 4.88 6.04 13.86
N THR A 37 5.66 6.29 14.91
CA THR A 37 6.80 5.45 15.27
C THR A 37 6.34 4.15 15.94
N SER A 38 6.47 3.04 15.22
CA SER A 38 6.26 1.70 15.77
C SER A 38 7.21 0.71 15.09
N GLU A 39 7.55 -0.36 15.81
CA GLU A 39 8.32 -1.46 15.23
C GLU A 39 7.56 -2.10 14.06
N PRO A 40 8.24 -2.48 12.97
CA PRO A 40 7.60 -3.15 11.85
C PRO A 40 6.87 -4.42 12.30
N ARG A 41 5.61 -4.53 11.90
CA ARG A 41 4.78 -5.69 12.23
C ARG A 41 5.36 -6.97 11.59
N PRO A 42 5.13 -8.15 12.19
CA PRO A 42 5.61 -9.41 11.64
C PRO A 42 5.22 -9.61 10.16
N GLU A 43 4.01 -9.23 9.77
CA GLU A 43 3.51 -9.33 8.40
C GLU A 43 4.29 -8.44 7.42
N MET A 44 4.73 -7.25 7.86
CA MET A 44 5.55 -6.36 7.05
C MET A 44 6.93 -6.95 6.80
N LYS A 45 7.52 -7.60 7.81
CA LYS A 45 8.81 -8.28 7.68
C LYS A 45 8.73 -9.46 6.71
N GLN A 46 7.64 -10.21 6.78
CA GLN A 46 7.37 -11.31 5.86
C GLN A 46 7.23 -10.81 4.42
N ALA A 47 6.40 -9.79 4.19
CA ALA A 47 6.21 -9.19 2.88
C ALA A 47 7.53 -8.69 2.27
N HIS A 48 8.39 -8.07 3.08
CA HIS A 48 9.73 -7.67 2.66
C HIS A 48 10.57 -8.90 2.24
N ALA A 49 10.60 -9.96 3.05
CA ALA A 49 11.33 -11.18 2.71
C ALA A 49 10.80 -11.86 1.44
N ASP A 50 9.49 -11.79 1.18
CA ASP A 50 8.88 -12.34 -0.03
C ASP A 50 9.32 -11.56 -1.28
N LEU A 51 9.35 -10.23 -1.20
CA LEU A 51 9.87 -9.38 -2.29
C LEU A 51 11.36 -9.62 -2.55
N GLU A 52 12.19 -9.72 -1.51
CA GLU A 52 13.63 -10.03 -1.63
C GLU A 52 13.88 -11.40 -2.28
N ARG A 53 12.96 -12.35 -2.07
CA ARG A 53 12.99 -13.67 -2.73
C ARG A 53 12.43 -13.65 -4.16
N GLY A 54 11.92 -12.51 -4.63
CA GLY A 54 11.27 -12.38 -5.93
C GLY A 54 9.92 -13.08 -6.02
N LEU A 55 9.25 -13.30 -4.89
CA LEU A 55 7.94 -13.92 -4.86
C LEU A 55 6.91 -12.94 -5.44
N VAL A 56 6.34 -13.31 -6.59
CA VAL A 56 5.30 -12.54 -7.28
C VAL A 56 3.94 -12.98 -6.74
N ASP A 57 2.97 -12.07 -6.76
CA ASP A 57 1.58 -12.42 -6.44
C ASP A 57 1.12 -13.61 -7.29
N THR A 58 0.51 -14.58 -6.62
CA THR A 58 0.03 -15.84 -7.23
C THR A 58 -1.48 -15.85 -7.41
N ASP A 59 -2.13 -14.75 -7.02
CA ASP A 59 -3.55 -14.58 -7.24
C ASP A 59 -3.89 -14.61 -8.75
N ARG A 60 -5.17 -14.90 -9.03
CA ARG A 60 -5.69 -14.84 -10.41
C ARG A 60 -6.31 -13.49 -10.73
N SER A 61 -6.30 -12.55 -9.77
CA SER A 61 -7.06 -11.31 -9.84
C SER A 61 -6.70 -10.49 -11.08
N PRO A 62 -5.41 -10.31 -11.45
CA PRO A 62 -5.05 -9.56 -12.66
C PRO A 62 -5.63 -10.18 -13.93
N VAL A 63 -5.51 -11.50 -14.08
CA VAL A 63 -6.01 -12.22 -15.26
C VAL A 63 -7.54 -12.18 -15.33
N THR A 64 -8.22 -12.30 -14.19
CA THR A 64 -9.68 -12.21 -14.12
C THR A 64 -10.18 -10.80 -14.40
N ASP A 65 -9.47 -9.78 -13.91
CA ASP A 65 -9.80 -8.36 -14.15
C ASP A 65 -9.62 -8.01 -15.63
N GLU A 66 -8.53 -8.45 -16.25
CA GLU A 66 -8.31 -8.31 -17.68
C GLU A 66 -9.43 -8.98 -18.49
N LEU A 67 -9.83 -10.21 -18.14
CA LEU A 67 -10.92 -10.91 -18.80
C LEU A 67 -12.25 -10.18 -18.63
N TYR A 68 -12.57 -9.71 -17.42
CA TYR A 68 -13.77 -8.95 -17.12
C TYR A 68 -13.84 -7.67 -17.96
N ASN A 69 -12.76 -6.88 -17.96
CA ASN A 69 -12.67 -5.64 -18.72
C ASN A 69 -12.83 -5.88 -20.23
N ARG A 70 -12.18 -6.93 -20.74
CA ARG A 70 -12.23 -7.31 -22.15
C ARG A 70 -13.62 -7.79 -22.59
N THR A 71 -14.35 -8.51 -21.76
CA THR A 71 -15.56 -9.24 -22.20
C THR A 71 -16.87 -8.65 -21.68
N LEU A 72 -16.91 -8.23 -20.42
CA LEU A 72 -18.13 -7.76 -19.77
C LEU A 72 -18.21 -6.22 -19.78
N LYS A 73 -17.07 -5.54 -19.57
CA LYS A 73 -17.03 -4.07 -19.52
C LYS A 73 -16.95 -3.41 -20.90
N SER A 74 -16.22 -3.99 -21.85
CA SER A 74 -16.06 -3.41 -23.20
C SER A 74 -17.30 -3.55 -24.10
N GLY A 75 -18.35 -4.23 -23.63
CA GLY A 75 -19.59 -4.44 -24.37
C GLY A 75 -19.47 -5.39 -25.59
N LYS A 76 -18.30 -6.00 -25.83
CA LYS A 76 -18.12 -6.96 -26.93
C LYS A 76 -18.72 -8.32 -26.54
N PRO A 77 -19.78 -8.80 -27.23
CA PRO A 77 -20.33 -10.12 -26.94
C PRO A 77 -19.30 -11.18 -27.33
N THR A 78 -18.76 -11.89 -26.34
CA THR A 78 -18.04 -13.15 -26.63
C THR A 78 -19.10 -14.19 -26.96
N GLY A 79 -19.17 -14.57 -28.24
CA GLY A 79 -20.19 -15.48 -28.78
C GLY A 79 -20.15 -16.85 -28.12
N GLY A 80 -21.01 -17.04 -27.11
CA GLY A 80 -21.37 -18.34 -26.59
C GLY A 80 -22.38 -18.98 -27.53
N GLN A 81 -21.95 -19.96 -28.33
CA GLN A 81 -22.85 -20.89 -29.01
C GLN A 81 -23.68 -21.62 -27.94
N ALA A 82 -24.94 -21.22 -27.78
CA ALA A 82 -25.91 -21.98 -27.01
C ALA A 82 -26.20 -23.28 -27.77
N LYS A 83 -25.71 -24.41 -27.27
CA LYS A 83 -26.12 -25.72 -27.81
C LYS A 83 -27.63 -25.89 -27.60
N PRO A 84 -28.39 -26.33 -28.63
CA PRO A 84 -29.82 -26.48 -28.49
C PRO A 84 -30.12 -27.51 -27.41
N ARG A 85 -30.98 -27.13 -26.46
CA ARG A 85 -31.57 -28.07 -25.52
C ARG A 85 -32.55 -28.92 -26.33
N ARG A 86 -32.26 -30.22 -26.45
CA ARG A 86 -33.18 -31.22 -26.96
C ARG A 86 -34.24 -31.55 -25.92
#